data_AF-A0A9J5Y2V6-F1
#
_entry.id   AF-A0A9J5Y2V6-F1
#
_cell.length_a   1.000
_cell.length_b   1.000
_cell.length_c   1.000
_cell.angle_alpha   90.00
_cell.angle_beta   90.00
_cell.angle_gamma   90.00
#
_symmetry.space_group_name_H-M   'P 1'
#
loop_
_entity.id
_entity.type
_entity.pdbx_description
1 polymer ?
#
loop_
_entity_poly.entity_id
_entity_poly.type
_entity_poly.pdbx_seq_one_letter_code
_entity_poly.pdbx_strand_id
1 'polypeptide(L)'
;MASTLSLEDIKNEQIDLENIPVEEVFQQLKCSKDGLSSAEGQKRVEIFGPNKLEEKKDNKLLKFLGFMWNPLSWVMECAAIMAIVLANGGGKPPDWPDFVGITVLLIINSTISFIEENSAGNAASALMANLAPKTKQGEIEAVVIATGVHTFFGKAAHLVDSTNNVGHFQKIIELCELKGDIKKKALEIIDDYANRGLRSLGLARQTVPEKSKESEGSPWEFVGLLPLFDPPRHDSAETIRKALELGVAVKMITGDQLAIGKETARRLGMGTNMYPSSTLLGEHKDAAIASIPVDELIEKQMVLLESFPSINTRS
;
A
#
# COMPACT_ATOMS: atom_id res chain seq x y z
N MET A 1 -8.49 45.50 8.07
CA MET A 1 -9.17 44.93 9.25
C MET A 1 -9.55 43.51 8.89
N ALA A 2 -8.75 42.52 9.31
CA ALA A 2 -9.05 41.12 9.06
C ALA A 2 -10.17 40.70 10.00
N SER A 3 -11.34 40.37 9.46
CA SER A 3 -12.45 39.77 10.19
C SER A 3 -11.96 38.51 10.89
N THR A 4 -12.09 38.47 12.21
CA THR A 4 -11.83 37.28 13.02
C THR A 4 -12.82 36.18 12.64
N LEU A 5 -12.45 35.33 11.69
CA LEU A 5 -13.23 34.19 11.23
C LEU A 5 -13.44 33.17 12.37
N SER A 6 -14.61 32.55 12.40
CA SER A 6 -14.99 31.57 13.41
C SER A 6 -14.59 30.16 12.98
N LEU A 7 -14.34 29.26 13.93
CA LEU A 7 -14.03 27.85 13.62
C LEU A 7 -15.22 27.12 12.96
N GLU A 8 -16.43 27.68 13.08
CA GLU A 8 -17.65 27.17 12.46
C GLU A 8 -17.70 27.49 10.96
N ASP A 9 -17.12 28.60 10.52
CA ASP A 9 -17.00 28.96 9.10
C ASP A 9 -16.05 28.00 8.36
N ILE A 10 -15.01 27.51 9.05
CA ILE A 10 -14.07 26.50 8.53
C ILE A 10 -14.75 25.14 8.37
N LYS A 11 -15.65 24.76 9.30
CA LYS A 11 -16.40 23.50 9.22
C LYS A 11 -17.32 23.45 7.99
N ASN A 12 -17.84 24.59 7.55
CA ASN A 12 -18.74 24.69 6.40
C ASN A 12 -17.99 24.80 5.06
N GLU A 13 -16.69 24.48 5.02
CA GLU A 13 -15.84 24.44 3.82
C GLU A 13 -15.82 25.75 3.01
N GLN A 14 -16.14 26.90 3.63
CA GLN A 14 -16.15 28.20 2.94
C GLN A 14 -14.76 28.77 2.67
N ILE A 15 -13.70 28.06 3.09
CA ILE A 15 -12.30 28.51 3.02
C ILE A 15 -11.46 27.45 2.35
N ASP A 16 -10.81 27.84 1.25
CA ASP A 16 -9.80 27.02 0.58
C ASP A 16 -8.45 27.15 1.30
N LEU A 17 -8.14 26.15 2.13
CA LEU A 17 -6.87 26.06 2.87
C LEU A 17 -5.74 25.47 2.01
N GLU A 18 -6.02 25.00 0.80
CA GLU A 18 -5.07 24.25 -0.04
C GLU A 18 -4.04 25.16 -0.72
N ASN A 19 -4.43 26.41 -1.02
CA ASN A 19 -3.65 27.33 -1.84
C ASN A 19 -3.06 28.53 -1.05
N ILE A 20 -3.13 28.52 0.28
CA ILE A 20 -2.63 29.59 1.13
C ILE A 20 -1.28 29.23 1.78
N PRO A 21 -0.38 30.21 2.01
CA PRO A 21 0.90 29.98 2.66
C PRO A 21 0.70 29.48 4.10
N VAL A 22 1.61 28.62 4.57
CA VAL A 22 1.53 27.91 5.86
C VAL A 22 1.35 28.86 7.04
N GLU A 23 1.99 30.03 7.00
CA GLU A 23 1.84 31.09 8.01
C GLU A 23 0.40 31.62 8.12
N GLU A 24 -0.32 31.73 7.00
CA GLU A 24 -1.73 32.13 6.99
C GLU A 24 -2.65 31.01 7.46
N VAL A 25 -2.31 29.75 7.16
CA VAL A 25 -3.01 28.57 7.70
C VAL A 25 -2.97 28.59 9.23
N PHE A 26 -1.81 28.86 9.83
CA PHE A 26 -1.67 28.97 11.29
C PHE A 26 -2.55 30.08 11.89
N GLN A 27 -2.67 31.21 11.19
CA GLN A 27 -3.53 32.32 11.63
C GLN A 27 -5.03 31.97 11.52
N GLN A 28 -5.45 31.36 10.42
CA GLN A 28 -6.85 30.98 10.19
C GLN A 28 -7.29 29.83 11.11
N LEU A 29 -6.45 28.81 11.28
CA LEU A 29 -6.69 27.69 12.19
C LEU A 29 -6.40 28.03 13.67
N LYS A 30 -5.98 29.26 13.96
CA LYS A 30 -5.61 29.74 15.30
C LYS A 30 -4.72 28.74 16.04
N CYS A 31 -3.69 28.23 15.37
CA CYS A 31 -2.73 27.28 15.93
C CYS A 31 -1.31 27.86 15.88
N SER A 32 -0.45 27.41 16.79
CA SER A 32 0.98 27.74 16.80
C SER A 32 1.80 26.58 16.23
N LYS A 33 3.08 26.85 15.93
CA LYS A 33 4.04 25.83 15.46
C LYS A 33 4.27 24.71 16.49
N ASP A 34 4.03 24.98 17.77
CA ASP A 34 4.15 24.02 18.88
C ASP A 34 2.88 23.17 19.09
N GLY A 35 1.85 23.36 18.27
CA GLY A 35 0.60 22.60 18.31
C GLY A 35 -0.50 23.21 19.18
N LEU A 36 -1.53 22.43 19.46
CA LEU A 36 -2.71 22.86 20.22
C LEU A 36 -2.57 22.50 21.70
N SER A 37 -3.11 23.36 22.57
CA SER A 37 -3.29 23.00 23.98
C SER A 37 -4.37 21.93 24.14
N SER A 38 -4.27 21.11 25.18
CA SER A 38 -5.24 20.05 25.48
C SER A 38 -6.69 20.58 25.57
N ALA A 39 -6.88 21.76 26.17
CA ALA A 39 -8.19 22.39 26.29
C ALA A 39 -8.76 22.86 24.94
N GLU A 40 -7.91 23.35 24.04
CA GLU A 40 -8.30 23.77 22.69
C GLU A 40 -8.58 22.57 21.79
N GLY A 41 -7.80 21.50 21.93
CA GLY A 41 -8.05 20.23 21.26
C GLY A 41 -9.44 19.67 21.59
N GLN A 42 -9.82 19.68 22.88
CA GLN A 42 -11.13 19.19 23.31
C GLN A 42 -12.28 20.00 22.71
N LYS A 43 -12.17 21.34 22.69
CA LYS A 43 -13.16 22.23 22.06
C LYS A 43 -13.32 21.96 20.56
N ARG A 44 -12.22 21.68 19.85
CA ARG A 44 -12.27 21.36 18.42
C ARG A 44 -12.91 20.01 18.15
N VAL A 45 -12.69 19.02 19.01
CA VAL A 45 -13.37 17.72 18.91
C VAL A 45 -14.88 17.88 19.07
N GLU A 46 -15.35 18.80 19.92
CA GLU A 46 -16.79 19.11 20.05
C GLU A 46 -17.38 19.78 18.79
N ILE A 47 -16.62 20.65 18.12
CA ILE A 47 -17.08 21.39 16.93
C ILE A 47 -17.02 20.53 15.66
N PHE A 48 -15.89 19.89 15.40
CA PHE A 48 -15.61 19.16 14.16
C PHE A 48 -15.99 17.68 14.24
N GLY A 49 -16.15 17.14 15.46
CA GLY A 49 -16.33 15.72 15.68
C GLY A 49 -15.02 14.94 15.66
N PRO A 50 -15.04 13.64 16.00
CA PRO A 50 -13.87 12.78 15.90
C PRO A 50 -13.49 12.58 14.43
N ASN A 51 -12.19 12.56 14.13
CA ASN A 51 -11.65 12.24 12.81
C ASN A 51 -11.78 10.74 12.51
N LYS A 52 -13.02 10.26 12.38
CA LYS A 52 -13.37 8.88 12.06
C LYS A 52 -14.48 8.91 11.02
N LEU A 53 -14.32 8.10 9.97
CA LEU A 53 -15.38 7.90 8.99
C LEU A 53 -16.63 7.36 9.70
N GLU A 54 -17.80 7.87 9.31
CA GLU A 54 -19.08 7.39 9.86
C GLU A 54 -19.26 5.91 9.53
N GLU A 55 -19.18 5.06 10.56
CA GLU A 55 -19.52 3.65 10.43
C GLU A 55 -21.04 3.53 10.36
N LYS A 56 -21.57 3.07 9.23
CA LYS A 56 -22.98 2.68 9.12
C LYS A 56 -23.23 1.55 10.12
N LYS A 57 -23.99 1.85 11.18
CA LYS A 57 -24.43 0.83 12.13
C LYS A 57 -25.54 0.01 11.48
N ASP A 58 -25.18 -1.15 10.97
CA ASP A 58 -26.17 -2.09 10.46
C ASP A 58 -26.91 -2.77 11.62
N ASN A 59 -28.23 -2.65 11.60
CA ASN A 59 -29.08 -3.33 12.57
C ASN A 59 -29.15 -4.83 12.24
N LYS A 60 -28.74 -5.68 13.19
CA LYS A 60 -28.68 -7.14 13.03
C LYS A 60 -30.00 -7.77 12.59
N LEU A 61 -31.13 -7.25 13.08
CA LEU A 61 -32.47 -7.71 12.68
C LEU A 61 -32.79 -7.33 11.22
N LEU A 62 -32.41 -6.13 10.79
CA LEU A 62 -32.62 -5.70 9.40
C LEU A 62 -31.78 -6.53 8.43
N LYS A 63 -30.56 -6.88 8.86
CA LYS A 63 -29.69 -7.82 8.15
C LYS A 63 -30.33 -9.20 8.05
N PHE A 64 -30.89 -9.72 9.16
CA PHE A 64 -31.65 -10.98 9.20
C PHE A 64 -32.83 -10.99 8.20
N LEU A 65 -33.65 -9.95 8.19
CA LEU A 65 -34.75 -9.82 7.22
C LEU A 65 -34.25 -9.66 5.77
N GLY A 66 -33.07 -9.06 5.57
CA GLY A 66 -32.43 -9.00 4.26
C GLY A 66 -32.09 -10.38 3.67
N PHE A 67 -31.77 -11.37 4.51
CA PHE A 67 -31.51 -12.76 4.05
C PHE A 67 -32.76 -13.47 3.53
N MET A 68 -33.93 -13.09 4.03
CA MET A 68 -35.20 -13.61 3.51
C MET A 68 -35.48 -13.12 2.10
N TRP A 69 -34.78 -12.07 1.65
CA TRP A 69 -35.00 -11.39 0.38
C TRP A 69 -34.09 -11.88 -0.76
N ASN A 70 -33.61 -13.12 -0.71
CA ASN A 70 -32.86 -13.69 -1.82
C ASN A 70 -33.80 -14.24 -2.92
N PRO A 71 -33.41 -14.26 -4.21
CA PRO A 71 -34.29 -14.70 -5.31
C PRO A 71 -34.81 -16.13 -5.17
N LEU A 72 -34.11 -17.00 -4.44
CA LEU A 72 -34.54 -18.38 -4.17
C LEU A 72 -35.62 -18.44 -3.09
N SER A 73 -35.50 -17.63 -2.04
CA SER A 73 -36.50 -17.45 -0.98
C SER A 73 -37.79 -16.87 -1.54
N TRP A 74 -37.72 -15.97 -2.52
CA TRP A 74 -38.88 -15.46 -3.25
C TRP A 74 -39.70 -16.56 -3.93
N VAL A 75 -39.05 -17.54 -4.55
CA VAL A 75 -39.73 -18.69 -5.18
C VAL A 75 -40.46 -19.53 -4.13
N MET A 76 -39.83 -19.75 -2.98
CA MET A 76 -40.39 -20.53 -1.87
C MET A 76 -41.55 -19.80 -1.17
N GLU A 77 -41.46 -18.47 -1.04
CA GLU A 77 -42.52 -17.64 -0.46
C GLU A 77 -43.73 -17.52 -1.39
N CYS A 78 -43.51 -17.43 -2.70
CA CYS A 78 -44.56 -17.59 -3.71
C CYS A 78 -45.24 -18.96 -3.61
N ALA A 79 -44.48 -20.05 -3.42
CA ALA A 79 -45.04 -21.39 -3.23
C ALA A 79 -45.89 -21.50 -1.95
N ALA A 80 -45.45 -20.88 -0.85
CA ALA A 80 -46.20 -20.81 0.41
C ALA A 80 -47.52 -20.04 0.24
N ILE A 81 -47.50 -18.90 -0.45
CA ILE A 81 -48.70 -18.10 -0.75
C ILE A 81 -49.64 -18.87 -1.69
N MET A 82 -49.10 -19.54 -2.72
CA MET A 82 -49.89 -20.37 -3.63
C MET A 82 -50.60 -21.52 -2.91
N ALA A 83 -49.96 -22.15 -1.91
CA ALA A 83 -50.59 -23.20 -1.10
C ALA A 83 -51.83 -22.67 -0.37
N ILE A 84 -51.80 -21.46 0.20
CA ILE A 84 -52.96 -20.85 0.86
C ILE A 84 -54.05 -20.45 -0.15
N VAL A 85 -53.67 -19.78 -1.23
CA VAL A 85 -54.62 -19.21 -2.21
C VAL A 85 -55.37 -20.32 -2.96
N LEU A 86 -54.69 -21.37 -3.38
CA LEU A 86 -55.31 -22.50 -4.09
C LEU A 86 -56.17 -23.35 -3.15
N ALA A 87 -55.80 -23.47 -1.88
CA ALA A 87 -56.58 -24.24 -0.92
C ALA A 87 -57.87 -23.53 -0.48
N ASN A 88 -57.91 -22.20 -0.47
CA ASN A 88 -59.12 -21.41 -0.18
C ASN A 88 -60.11 -21.28 -1.36
N GLY A 89 -59.73 -21.65 -2.58
CA GLY A 89 -60.55 -21.48 -3.78
C GLY A 89 -61.45 -22.66 -4.18
N GLY A 90 -61.27 -23.84 -3.58
CA GLY A 90 -61.84 -25.10 -4.09
C GLY A 90 -62.75 -25.90 -3.15
N GLY A 91 -63.16 -25.35 -2.00
CA GLY A 91 -63.99 -26.07 -1.02
C GLY A 91 -63.29 -27.25 -0.31
N LYS A 92 -61.97 -27.35 -0.42
CA LYS A 92 -61.12 -28.26 0.35
C LYS A 92 -60.61 -27.56 1.61
N PRO A 93 -60.32 -28.29 2.70
CA PRO A 93 -59.70 -27.68 3.87
C PRO A 93 -58.33 -27.09 3.48
N PRO A 94 -57.98 -25.91 3.99
CA PRO A 94 -56.68 -25.29 3.71
C PRO A 94 -55.53 -26.20 4.11
N ASP A 95 -54.54 -26.37 3.22
CA ASP A 95 -53.31 -27.14 3.44
C ASP A 95 -52.34 -26.39 4.37
N TRP A 96 -52.81 -26.07 5.58
CA TRP A 96 -52.02 -25.45 6.65
C TRP A 96 -50.72 -26.22 6.98
N PRO A 97 -50.67 -27.57 6.92
CA PRO A 97 -49.42 -28.30 7.17
C PRO A 97 -48.30 -27.93 6.18
N ASP A 98 -48.61 -27.75 4.91
CA ASP A 98 -47.63 -27.43 3.86
C ASP A 98 -47.14 -25.99 3.98
N PHE A 99 -48.04 -25.05 4.25
CA PHE A 99 -47.68 -23.66 4.52
C PHE A 99 -46.76 -23.54 5.75
N VAL A 100 -47.14 -24.18 6.87
CA VAL A 100 -46.32 -24.20 8.09
C VAL A 100 -44.98 -24.87 7.83
N GLY A 101 -44.94 -25.95 7.06
CA GLY A 101 -43.70 -26.64 6.66
C GLY A 101 -42.75 -25.72 5.88
N ILE A 102 -43.25 -25.00 4.88
CA ILE A 102 -42.45 -24.06 4.07
C ILE A 102 -41.97 -22.87 4.92
N THR A 103 -42.83 -22.31 5.77
CA THR A 103 -42.44 -21.21 6.68
C THR A 103 -41.34 -21.64 7.65
N VAL A 104 -41.44 -22.83 8.24
CA VAL A 104 -40.40 -23.37 9.14
C VAL A 104 -39.09 -23.58 8.39
N LEU A 105 -39.14 -24.12 7.17
CA LEU A 105 -37.95 -24.31 6.32
C LEU A 105 -37.26 -22.97 6.00
N LEU A 106 -38.02 -21.92 5.68
CA LEU A 106 -37.49 -20.57 5.44
C LEU A 106 -36.82 -19.98 6.68
N ILE A 107 -37.42 -20.17 7.85
CA ILE A 107 -36.84 -19.70 9.13
C ILE A 107 -35.53 -20.42 9.41
N ILE A 108 -35.47 -21.75 9.22
CA ILE A 108 -34.25 -22.53 9.43
C ILE A 108 -33.15 -22.09 8.45
N ASN A 109 -33.45 -21.96 7.16
CA ASN A 109 -32.49 -21.54 6.14
C ASN A 109 -31.94 -20.13 6.44
N SER A 110 -32.82 -19.20 6.83
CA SER A 110 -32.43 -17.83 7.20
C SER A 110 -31.58 -17.80 8.47
N THR A 111 -31.87 -18.67 9.44
CA THR A 111 -31.09 -18.79 10.68
C THR A 111 -29.67 -19.31 10.41
N ILE A 112 -29.52 -20.34 9.58
CA ILE A 112 -28.21 -20.87 9.19
C ILE A 112 -27.41 -19.79 8.45
N SER A 113 -28.01 -19.17 7.43
CA SER A 113 -27.38 -18.10 6.64
C SER A 113 -26.93 -16.93 7.51
N PHE A 114 -27.76 -16.51 8.48
CA PHE A 114 -27.44 -15.44 9.41
C PHE A 114 -26.26 -15.79 10.33
N ILE A 115 -26.21 -17.02 10.84
CA ILE A 115 -25.11 -17.48 11.69
C ILE A 115 -23.80 -17.54 10.89
N GLU A 116 -23.83 -18.10 9.68
CA GLU A 116 -22.66 -18.18 8.79
C GLU A 116 -22.13 -16.80 8.42
N GLU A 117 -23.01 -15.87 8.03
CA GLU A 117 -22.57 -14.53 7.66
C GLU A 117 -22.09 -13.71 8.87
N ASN A 118 -22.71 -13.86 10.04
CA ASN A 118 -22.22 -13.19 11.25
C ASN A 118 -20.86 -13.75 11.69
N SER A 119 -20.63 -15.06 11.51
CA SER A 119 -19.34 -15.70 11.76
C SER A 119 -18.27 -15.22 10.78
N ALA A 120 -18.57 -15.22 9.48
CA ALA A 120 -17.68 -14.70 8.43
C ALA A 120 -17.38 -13.20 8.61
N GLY A 121 -18.39 -12.41 8.98
CA GLY A 121 -18.26 -10.98 9.24
C GLY A 121 -17.37 -10.68 10.45
N ASN A 122 -17.44 -11.49 11.51
CA ASN A 122 -16.54 -11.38 12.66
C ASN A 122 -15.08 -11.69 12.28
N ALA A 123 -14.85 -12.74 11.47
CA ALA A 123 -13.51 -13.07 10.97
C ALA A 123 -12.95 -11.97 10.05
N ALA A 124 -13.78 -11.42 9.15
CA ALA A 124 -13.43 -10.30 8.28
C ALA A 124 -13.12 -9.03 9.09
N SER A 125 -13.90 -8.75 10.13
CA SER A 125 -13.68 -7.58 11.00
C SER A 125 -12.35 -7.67 11.76
N ALA A 126 -11.96 -8.87 12.20
CA ALA A 126 -10.64 -9.09 12.83
C ALA A 126 -9.49 -8.84 11.83
N LEU A 127 -9.66 -9.23 10.57
CA LEU A 127 -8.71 -8.91 9.50
C LEU A 127 -8.66 -7.39 9.23
N MET A 128 -9.81 -6.74 9.12
CA MET A 128 -9.93 -5.29 8.92
C MET A 128 -9.29 -4.50 10.06
N ALA A 129 -9.38 -4.97 11.32
CA ALA A 129 -8.73 -4.32 12.46
C ALA A 129 -7.19 -4.41 12.42
N ASN A 130 -6.62 -5.42 11.76
CA ASN A 130 -5.18 -5.53 11.52
C ASN A 130 -4.70 -4.67 10.35
N LEU A 131 -5.56 -4.47 9.35
CA LEU A 131 -5.32 -3.59 8.21
C LEU A 131 -5.63 -2.12 8.52
N ALA A 132 -6.38 -1.85 9.58
CA ALA A 132 -6.74 -0.50 9.99
C ALA A 132 -5.48 0.32 10.27
N PRO A 133 -5.37 1.54 9.74
CA PRO A 133 -4.23 2.40 9.99
C PRO A 133 -4.13 2.69 11.49
N LYS A 134 -3.04 2.25 12.11
CA LYS A 134 -2.77 2.49 13.54
C LYS A 134 -1.85 3.69 13.67
N THR A 135 -2.33 4.73 14.33
CA THR A 135 -1.53 5.88 14.76
C THR A 135 -1.63 5.99 16.28
N LYS A 136 -0.47 5.95 16.96
CA LYS A 136 -0.37 6.08 18.42
C LYS A 136 0.28 7.40 18.85
N GLN A 137 1.14 7.95 17.99
CA GLN A 137 1.65 9.33 17.90
C GLN A 137 2.80 9.26 16.88
N GLY A 138 2.66 9.90 15.73
CA GLY A 138 3.66 9.88 14.65
C GLY A 138 3.04 10.17 13.27
N GLU A 139 3.89 10.56 12.32
CA GLU A 139 3.54 10.61 10.90
C GLU A 139 3.14 9.21 10.41
N ILE A 140 2.13 9.17 9.54
CA ILE A 140 1.64 7.95 8.92
C ILE A 140 2.19 7.87 7.49
N GLU A 141 2.96 6.84 7.20
CA GLU A 141 3.23 6.43 5.81
C GLU A 141 2.07 5.54 5.35
N ALA A 142 1.28 6.05 4.40
CA ALA A 142 0.19 5.31 3.78
C ALA A 142 0.61 4.83 2.40
N VAL A 143 0.27 3.58 2.07
CA VAL A 143 0.40 3.08 0.70
C VAL A 143 -0.83 3.54 -0.08
N VAL A 144 -0.61 4.47 -0.99
CA VAL A 144 -1.63 4.94 -1.92
C VAL A 144 -1.89 3.83 -2.94
N ILE A 145 -3.08 3.23 -2.89
CA ILE A 145 -3.46 2.12 -3.76
C ILE A 145 -3.97 2.64 -5.12
N ALA A 146 -4.53 3.86 -5.15
CA ALA A 146 -4.83 4.61 -6.37
C ALA A 146 -5.02 6.10 -6.06
N THR A 147 -4.43 6.98 -6.87
CA THR A 147 -4.66 8.43 -6.85
C THR A 147 -4.85 8.96 -8.25
N GLY A 148 -5.76 9.93 -8.41
CA GLY A 148 -5.87 10.68 -9.66
C GLY A 148 -4.58 11.48 -9.92
N VAL A 149 -4.13 11.52 -11.17
CA VAL A 149 -2.86 12.15 -11.60
C VAL A 149 -2.77 13.63 -11.21
N HIS A 150 -3.89 14.30 -10.99
CA HIS A 150 -3.96 15.72 -10.62
C HIS A 150 -4.07 15.99 -9.11
N THR A 151 -4.17 14.96 -8.27
CA THR A 151 -4.23 15.11 -6.80
C THR A 151 -2.86 15.45 -6.21
N PHE A 152 -2.82 16.08 -5.03
CA PHE A 152 -1.57 16.40 -4.32
C PHE A 152 -0.68 15.17 -4.11
N PHE A 153 -1.28 14.05 -3.71
CA PHE A 153 -0.58 12.76 -3.58
C PHE A 153 -0.09 12.21 -4.92
N GLY A 154 -0.87 12.35 -6.00
CA GLY A 154 -0.46 11.96 -7.36
C GLY A 154 0.71 12.79 -7.89
N LYS A 155 0.68 14.12 -7.68
CA LYS A 155 1.79 15.01 -8.03
C LYS A 155 3.04 14.76 -7.18
N ALA A 156 2.88 14.56 -5.87
CA ALA A 156 3.99 14.23 -4.98
C ALA A 156 4.62 12.87 -5.33
N ALA A 157 3.81 11.84 -5.60
CA ALA A 157 4.29 10.54 -6.05
C ALA A 157 5.02 10.64 -7.40
N HIS A 158 4.49 11.42 -8.35
CA HIS A 158 5.17 11.69 -9.63
C HIS A 158 6.47 12.48 -9.44
N LEU A 159 6.53 13.41 -8.49
CA LEU A 159 7.75 14.18 -8.19
C LEU A 159 8.83 13.29 -7.56
N VAL A 160 8.45 12.42 -6.61
CA VAL A 160 9.33 11.41 -6.00
C VAL A 160 9.80 10.37 -7.03
N ASP A 161 8.96 10.06 -8.01
CA ASP A 161 9.36 9.22 -9.13
C ASP A 161 10.34 9.92 -10.09
N SER A 162 10.11 11.21 -10.36
CA SER A 162 10.98 12.01 -11.23
C SER A 162 12.34 12.33 -10.61
N THR A 163 12.53 12.13 -9.31
CA THR A 163 13.86 12.13 -8.70
C THR A 163 14.60 10.86 -9.10
N ASN A 164 15.50 11.00 -10.07
CA ASN A 164 16.53 9.99 -10.40
C ASN A 164 17.18 9.52 -9.08
N ASN A 165 16.78 8.34 -8.63
CA ASN A 165 17.23 7.84 -7.34
C ASN A 165 18.63 7.27 -7.55
N VAL A 166 19.61 8.17 -7.54
CA VAL A 166 21.02 7.81 -7.68
C VAL A 166 21.37 6.85 -6.55
N GLY A 167 21.94 5.69 -6.88
CA GLY A 167 22.26 4.66 -5.90
C GLY A 167 23.01 5.24 -4.70
N HIS A 168 22.74 4.74 -3.48
CA HIS A 168 23.25 5.32 -2.23
C HIS A 168 24.77 5.57 -2.24
N PHE A 169 25.55 4.74 -2.92
CA PHE A 169 26.97 4.94 -3.09
C PHE A 169 27.32 6.12 -4.01
N GLN A 170 26.61 6.30 -5.11
CA GLN A 170 26.85 7.38 -6.05
C GLN A 170 26.61 8.75 -5.39
N LYS A 171 25.63 8.83 -4.48
CA LYS A 171 25.42 10.01 -3.62
C LYS A 171 26.64 10.30 -2.74
N ILE A 172 27.27 9.27 -2.17
CA ILE A 172 28.51 9.43 -1.38
C ILE A 172 29.70 9.85 -2.25
N ILE A 173 29.82 9.34 -3.47
CA ILE A 173 30.84 9.80 -4.43
C ILE A 173 30.70 11.30 -4.69
N GLU A 174 29.47 11.73 -4.93
CA GLU A 174 29.14 13.13 -5.22
C GLU A 174 29.43 14.03 -4.02
N LEU A 175 28.99 13.61 -2.81
CA LEU A 175 29.27 14.34 -1.56
C LEU A 175 30.76 14.48 -1.25
N CYS A 176 31.56 13.45 -1.52
CA CYS A 176 33.00 13.46 -1.27
C CYS A 176 33.82 14.04 -2.45
N GLU A 177 33.17 14.48 -3.53
CA GLU A 177 33.80 14.89 -4.79
C GLU A 177 34.95 13.96 -5.24
N LEU A 178 34.75 12.65 -5.13
CA LEU A 178 35.78 11.66 -5.45
C LEU A 178 36.22 11.77 -6.92
N LYS A 179 37.49 12.12 -7.15
CA LYS A 179 38.08 12.36 -8.48
C LYS A 179 39.13 11.29 -8.83
N GLY A 180 39.31 11.05 -10.13
CA GLY A 180 40.40 10.23 -10.69
C GLY A 180 40.42 8.77 -10.23
N ASP A 181 41.60 8.29 -9.83
CA ASP A 181 41.89 6.88 -9.57
C ASP A 181 41.14 6.29 -8.37
N ILE A 182 40.83 7.11 -7.35
CA ILE A 182 40.15 6.62 -6.13
C ILE A 182 38.71 6.22 -6.47
N LYS A 183 38.03 7.03 -7.28
CA LYS A 183 36.67 6.72 -7.77
C LYS A 183 36.67 5.41 -8.57
N LYS A 184 37.65 5.23 -9.46
CA LYS A 184 37.77 4.02 -10.27
C LYS A 184 37.99 2.77 -9.40
N LYS A 185 38.92 2.83 -8.45
CA LYS A 185 39.16 1.74 -7.49
C LYS A 185 37.92 1.41 -6.65
N ALA A 186 37.18 2.43 -6.20
CA ALA A 186 35.97 2.21 -5.43
C ALA A 186 34.88 1.50 -6.24
N LEU A 187 34.70 1.88 -7.52
CA LEU A 187 33.77 1.21 -8.44
C LEU A 187 34.19 -0.26 -8.70
N GLU A 188 35.48 -0.52 -8.92
CA GLU A 188 35.99 -1.88 -9.10
C GLU A 188 35.73 -2.79 -7.89
N ILE A 189 35.90 -2.27 -6.66
CA ILE A 189 35.60 -3.02 -5.42
C ILE A 189 34.09 -3.30 -5.28
N ILE A 190 33.25 -2.35 -5.70
CA ILE A 190 31.79 -2.52 -5.66
C ILE A 190 31.35 -3.59 -6.64
N ASP A 191 31.92 -3.60 -7.84
CA ASP A 191 31.63 -4.65 -8.82
C ASP A 191 32.06 -6.03 -8.29
N ASP A 192 33.21 -6.14 -7.60
CA ASP A 192 33.62 -7.38 -6.91
C ASP A 192 32.60 -7.81 -5.83
N TYR A 193 32.16 -6.87 -4.99
CA TYR A 193 31.14 -7.13 -3.98
C TYR A 193 29.82 -7.56 -4.60
N ALA A 194 29.39 -6.90 -5.67
CA ALA A 194 28.15 -7.20 -6.36
C ALA A 194 28.18 -8.60 -6.99
N ASN A 195 29.31 -8.99 -7.61
CA ASN A 195 29.53 -10.33 -8.16
C ASN A 195 29.51 -11.43 -7.08
N ARG A 196 29.80 -11.08 -5.83
CA ARG A 196 29.72 -11.98 -4.67
C ARG A 196 28.35 -11.98 -3.98
N GLY A 197 27.40 -11.16 -4.47
CA GLY A 197 26.07 -10.99 -3.89
C GLY A 197 26.08 -10.15 -2.60
N LEU A 198 27.04 -9.24 -2.46
CA LEU A 198 27.20 -8.34 -1.32
C LEU A 198 26.76 -6.93 -1.71
N ARG A 199 25.92 -6.32 -0.88
CA ARG A 199 25.52 -4.92 -1.01
C ARG A 199 26.64 -4.02 -0.48
N SER A 200 27.03 -3.00 -1.25
CA SER A 200 28.05 -2.03 -0.81
C SER A 200 27.41 -0.83 -0.09
N LEU A 201 27.93 -0.48 1.09
CA LEU A 201 27.62 0.77 1.79
C LEU A 201 28.85 1.69 1.78
N GLY A 202 28.68 2.92 1.30
CA GLY A 202 29.72 3.95 1.34
C GLY A 202 29.77 4.66 2.69
N LEU A 203 30.97 4.82 3.25
CA LEU A 203 31.22 5.54 4.49
C LEU A 203 31.96 6.85 4.21
N ALA A 204 31.39 7.96 4.68
CA ALA A 204 32.02 9.27 4.60
C ALA A 204 31.97 9.95 5.97
N ARG A 205 32.96 10.79 6.24
CA ARG A 205 33.08 11.55 7.50
C ARG A 205 33.32 13.01 7.17
N GLN A 206 32.70 13.89 7.97
CA GLN A 206 32.94 15.32 7.94
C GLN A 206 33.19 15.80 9.36
N THR A 207 34.13 16.74 9.54
CA THR A 207 34.35 17.43 10.81
C THR A 207 33.65 18.79 10.78
N VAL A 208 32.94 19.17 11.85
CA VAL A 208 32.26 20.47 11.99
C VAL A 208 33.00 21.31 13.03
N PRO A 209 33.85 22.28 12.62
CA PRO A 209 34.69 23.03 13.55
C PRO A 209 33.90 23.90 14.53
N GLU A 210 32.80 24.51 14.08
CA GLU A 210 32.03 25.49 14.85
C GLU A 210 31.07 24.85 15.88
N LYS A 211 30.95 23.51 15.88
CA LYS A 211 30.11 22.72 16.81
C LYS A 211 28.65 23.19 16.93
N SER A 212 28.16 23.95 15.95
CA SER A 212 26.78 24.39 15.84
C SER A 212 26.06 23.55 14.78
N LYS A 213 24.72 23.46 14.88
CA LYS A 213 23.92 22.59 14.00
C LYS A 213 23.77 23.11 12.57
N GLU A 214 23.90 24.42 12.38
CA GLU A 214 23.64 25.10 11.10
C GLU A 214 24.93 25.52 10.36
N SER A 215 26.09 25.29 10.98
CA SER A 215 27.37 25.64 10.36
C SER A 215 27.77 24.63 9.29
N GLU A 216 28.42 25.13 8.24
CA GLU A 216 29.02 24.29 7.20
C GLU A 216 30.19 23.49 7.77
N GLY A 217 30.18 22.19 7.52
CA GLY A 217 31.29 21.32 7.87
C GLY A 217 32.45 21.41 6.86
N SER A 218 33.60 20.85 7.24
CA SER A 218 34.75 20.62 6.34
C SER A 218 34.38 19.74 5.13
N PRO A 219 35.20 19.66 4.07
CA PRO A 219 34.91 18.74 2.96
C PRO A 219 34.70 17.29 3.44
N TRP A 220 33.76 16.56 2.84
CA TRP A 220 33.51 15.16 3.17
C TRP A 220 34.72 14.31 2.80
N GLU A 221 35.21 13.55 3.77
CA GLU A 221 36.28 12.59 3.59
C GLU A 221 35.67 11.21 3.34
N PHE A 222 36.02 10.60 2.20
CA PHE A 222 35.66 9.21 1.94
C PHE A 222 36.49 8.28 2.84
N VAL A 223 35.82 7.54 3.71
CA VAL A 223 36.46 6.65 4.69
C VAL A 223 36.64 5.24 4.11
N GLY A 224 35.64 4.73 3.39
CA GLY A 224 35.72 3.41 2.77
C GLY A 224 34.39 2.79 2.37
N LEU A 225 34.45 1.50 2.04
CA LEU A 225 33.31 0.68 1.64
C LEU A 225 33.10 -0.46 2.65
N LEU A 226 31.86 -0.65 3.07
CA LEU A 226 31.45 -1.77 3.92
C LEU A 226 30.55 -2.72 3.12
N PRO A 227 30.94 -3.99 2.92
CA PRO A 227 30.07 -4.99 2.33
C PRO A 227 29.03 -5.47 3.36
N LEU A 228 27.77 -5.54 2.93
CA LEU A 228 26.64 -6.08 3.68
C LEU A 228 26.11 -7.31 2.95
N PHE A 229 25.89 -8.38 3.70
CA PHE A 229 25.27 -9.59 3.18
C PHE A 229 23.86 -9.72 3.75
N ASP A 230 22.88 -9.83 2.86
CA ASP A 230 21.50 -10.14 3.22
C ASP A 230 21.21 -11.60 2.85
N PRO A 231 21.37 -12.55 3.81
CA PRO A 231 21.15 -13.95 3.51
C PRO A 231 19.66 -14.19 3.21
N PRO A 232 19.33 -14.95 2.16
CA PRO A 232 17.96 -15.39 1.96
C PRO A 232 17.48 -16.19 3.18
N ARG A 233 16.18 -16.10 3.48
CA ARG A 233 15.61 -16.90 4.56
C ARG A 233 15.76 -18.39 4.23
N HIS A 234 15.93 -19.19 5.27
CA HIS A 234 16.20 -20.63 5.15
C HIS A 234 15.10 -21.39 4.39
N ASP A 235 13.86 -20.89 4.42
CA ASP A 235 12.67 -21.44 3.79
C ASP A 235 12.40 -20.91 2.37
N SER A 236 13.13 -19.87 1.94
CA SER A 236 12.83 -19.17 0.67
C SER A 236 13.00 -20.08 -0.54
N ALA A 237 14.09 -20.84 -0.61
CA ALA A 237 14.35 -21.74 -1.74
C ALA A 237 13.28 -22.85 -1.85
N GLU A 238 12.86 -23.42 -0.72
CA GLU A 238 11.80 -24.43 -0.70
C GLU A 238 10.44 -23.84 -1.09
N THR A 239 10.14 -22.63 -0.61
CA THR A 239 8.90 -21.91 -0.93
C THR A 239 8.82 -21.59 -2.42
N ILE A 240 9.91 -21.13 -3.02
CA ILE A 240 10.00 -20.88 -4.47
C ILE A 240 9.75 -22.17 -5.24
N ARG A 241 10.40 -23.28 -4.85
CA ARG A 241 10.21 -24.58 -5.50
C ARG A 241 8.76 -25.04 -5.42
N LYS A 242 8.13 -24.95 -4.25
CA LYS A 242 6.72 -25.30 -4.04
C LYS A 242 5.77 -24.43 -4.87
N ALA A 243 6.03 -23.12 -4.93
CA ALA A 243 5.24 -22.21 -5.74
C ALA A 243 5.30 -22.59 -7.22
N LEU A 244 6.49 -22.90 -7.74
CA LEU A 244 6.68 -23.36 -9.12
C LEU A 244 5.98 -24.70 -9.39
N GLU A 245 6.01 -25.65 -8.46
CA GLU A 245 5.27 -26.93 -8.54
C GLU A 245 3.75 -26.72 -8.62
N LEU A 246 3.23 -25.68 -7.97
CA LEU A 246 1.82 -25.28 -8.02
C LEU A 246 1.45 -24.45 -9.27
N GLY A 247 2.40 -24.20 -10.17
CA GLY A 247 2.20 -23.37 -11.36
C GLY A 247 2.19 -21.86 -11.08
N VAL A 248 2.64 -21.43 -9.90
CA VAL A 248 2.76 -20.02 -9.53
C VAL A 248 4.18 -19.54 -9.87
N ALA A 249 4.29 -18.66 -10.87
CA ALA A 249 5.55 -18.04 -11.23
C ALA A 249 6.03 -17.07 -10.14
N VAL A 250 7.22 -17.31 -9.59
CA VAL A 250 7.84 -16.42 -8.60
C VAL A 250 8.79 -15.48 -9.31
N LYS A 251 8.65 -14.17 -9.06
CA LYS A 251 9.52 -13.14 -9.60
C LYS A 251 10.16 -12.34 -8.47
N MET A 252 11.47 -12.08 -8.54
CA MET A 252 12.15 -11.21 -7.57
C MET A 252 11.99 -9.75 -8.00
N ILE A 253 11.84 -8.86 -7.03
CA ILE A 253 11.86 -7.41 -7.24
C ILE A 253 12.87 -6.87 -6.24
N THR A 254 13.90 -6.18 -6.72
CA THR A 254 14.90 -5.56 -5.84
C THR A 254 15.42 -4.25 -6.40
N GLY A 255 15.72 -3.31 -5.50
CA GLY A 255 16.42 -2.06 -5.80
C GLY A 255 17.94 -2.18 -5.81
N ASP A 256 18.48 -3.39 -5.65
CA ASP A 256 19.91 -3.65 -5.80
C ASP A 256 20.36 -3.66 -7.26
N GLN A 257 21.68 -3.53 -7.45
CA GLN A 257 22.30 -3.73 -8.76
C GLN A 257 22.01 -5.14 -9.30
N LEU A 258 21.90 -5.25 -10.63
CA LEU A 258 21.61 -6.50 -11.36
C LEU A 258 22.50 -7.68 -10.97
N ALA A 259 23.79 -7.45 -10.73
CA ALA A 259 24.74 -8.49 -10.34
C ALA A 259 24.39 -9.13 -8.98
N ILE A 260 24.01 -8.31 -7.99
CA ILE A 260 23.61 -8.80 -6.65
C ILE A 260 22.34 -9.65 -6.78
N GLY A 261 21.34 -9.14 -7.51
CA GLY A 261 20.09 -9.85 -7.75
C GLY A 261 20.32 -11.21 -8.43
N LYS A 262 21.17 -11.26 -9.47
CA LYS A 262 21.52 -12.51 -10.18
C LYS A 262 22.19 -13.52 -9.29
N GLU A 263 23.14 -13.10 -8.46
CA GLU A 263 23.82 -14.00 -7.54
C GLU A 263 22.87 -14.53 -6.45
N THR A 264 22.01 -13.69 -5.89
CA THR A 264 20.98 -14.12 -4.92
C THR A 264 19.95 -15.06 -5.56
N ALA A 265 19.49 -14.76 -6.78
CA ALA A 265 18.55 -15.60 -7.51
C ALA A 265 19.15 -16.96 -7.87
N ARG A 266 20.43 -17.01 -8.25
CA ARG A 266 21.18 -18.24 -8.49
C ARG A 266 21.24 -19.11 -7.24
N ARG A 267 21.49 -18.53 -6.06
CA ARG A 267 21.49 -19.26 -4.77
C ARG A 267 20.12 -19.79 -4.38
N LEU A 268 19.06 -19.05 -4.72
CA LEU A 268 17.67 -19.43 -4.45
C LEU A 268 17.08 -20.43 -5.46
N GLY A 269 17.81 -20.77 -6.52
CA GLY A 269 17.33 -21.67 -7.58
C GLY A 269 16.31 -21.01 -8.53
N MET A 270 16.26 -19.68 -8.58
CA MET A 270 15.38 -18.90 -9.45
C MET A 270 15.97 -18.63 -10.85
N GLY A 271 17.15 -19.15 -11.18
CA GLY A 271 17.84 -18.80 -12.43
C GLY A 271 18.30 -17.33 -12.47
N THR A 272 18.83 -16.90 -13.62
CA THR A 272 19.53 -15.60 -13.77
C THR A 272 19.01 -14.77 -14.94
N ASN A 273 17.82 -15.10 -15.47
CA ASN A 273 17.20 -14.37 -16.57
C ASN A 273 16.54 -13.09 -16.05
N MET A 274 17.35 -12.04 -15.88
CA MET A 274 17.04 -10.82 -15.15
C MET A 274 17.51 -9.60 -15.94
N TYR A 275 16.71 -8.55 -15.95
CA TYR A 275 16.96 -7.31 -16.70
C TYR A 275 16.74 -6.08 -15.82
N PRO A 276 17.45 -4.97 -16.09
CA PRO A 276 17.13 -3.68 -15.50
C PRO A 276 15.73 -3.22 -15.92
N SER A 277 14.99 -2.59 -15.00
CA SER A 277 13.67 -2.03 -15.28
C SER A 277 13.78 -0.84 -16.24
N SER A 278 14.87 -0.08 -16.19
CA SER A 278 15.19 0.99 -17.15
C SER A 278 15.25 0.48 -18.60
N THR A 279 15.73 -0.74 -18.83
CA THR A 279 15.71 -1.39 -20.17
C THR A 279 14.30 -1.78 -20.60
N LEU A 280 13.45 -2.20 -19.65
CA LEU A 280 12.06 -2.58 -19.90
C LEU A 280 11.14 -1.37 -20.12
N LEU A 281 11.44 -0.24 -19.50
CA LEU A 281 10.71 1.02 -19.64
C LEU A 281 11.02 1.77 -20.96
N GLY A 282 11.92 1.24 -21.79
CA GLY A 282 12.17 1.74 -23.14
C GLY A 282 13.17 2.89 -23.26
N GLU A 283 13.87 3.23 -22.18
CA GLU A 283 14.84 4.34 -22.18
C GLU A 283 16.18 3.98 -22.84
N HIS A 284 16.53 2.69 -22.89
CA HIS A 284 17.71 2.20 -23.60
C HIS A 284 17.35 1.00 -24.50
N LYS A 285 17.25 1.24 -25.81
CA LYS A 285 17.08 0.19 -26.83
C LYS A 285 18.39 -0.54 -27.08
N ASP A 286 18.64 -1.59 -26.30
CA ASP A 286 19.65 -2.59 -26.68
C ASP A 286 19.22 -3.31 -27.97
N ALA A 287 20.13 -3.41 -28.94
CA ALA A 287 19.83 -3.92 -30.28
C ALA A 287 19.37 -5.40 -30.31
N ALA A 288 19.69 -6.17 -29.26
CA ALA A 288 19.24 -7.56 -29.12
C ALA A 288 17.80 -7.69 -28.56
N ILE A 289 17.32 -6.67 -27.84
CA ILE A 289 16.03 -6.69 -27.11
C ILE A 289 14.91 -6.03 -27.93
N ALA A 290 15.26 -5.24 -28.95
CA ALA A 290 14.32 -4.55 -29.83
C ALA A 290 13.36 -5.47 -30.62
N SER A 291 13.62 -6.78 -30.65
CA SER A 291 12.83 -7.76 -31.42
C SER A 291 11.69 -8.42 -30.63
N ILE A 292 11.67 -8.29 -29.30
CA ILE A 292 10.67 -8.94 -28.43
C ILE A 292 9.83 -7.84 -27.76
N PRO A 293 8.49 -7.92 -27.81
CA PRO A 293 7.61 -7.00 -27.09
C PRO A 293 7.93 -6.99 -25.58
N VAL A 294 7.89 -5.80 -24.97
CA VAL A 294 8.17 -5.62 -23.53
C VAL A 294 7.26 -6.48 -22.66
N ASP A 295 5.98 -6.63 -23.03
CA ASP A 295 5.01 -7.45 -22.29
C ASP A 295 5.41 -8.93 -22.29
N GLU A 296 5.90 -9.44 -23.42
CA GLU A 296 6.37 -10.82 -23.55
C GLU A 296 7.71 -11.03 -22.81
N LEU A 297 8.57 -10.00 -22.76
CA LEU A 297 9.74 -9.98 -21.89
C LEU A 297 9.31 -10.10 -20.43
N ILE A 298 8.40 -9.26 -19.97
CA ILE A 298 7.94 -9.25 -18.57
C ILE A 298 7.31 -10.59 -18.21
N GLU A 299 6.47 -11.15 -19.07
CA GLU A 299 5.79 -12.42 -18.82
C GLU A 299 6.77 -13.59 -18.69
N LYS A 300 7.73 -13.71 -19.62
CA LYS A 300 8.75 -14.77 -19.65
C LYS A 300 9.89 -14.61 -18.64
N GLN A 301 9.95 -13.48 -17.92
CA GLN A 301 11.11 -13.15 -17.08
C GLN A 301 10.87 -13.26 -15.59
N MET A 302 11.97 -13.49 -14.87
CA MET A 302 11.95 -13.82 -13.45
C MET A 302 12.25 -12.63 -12.54
N VAL A 303 12.81 -11.49 -12.98
CA VAL A 303 13.11 -10.38 -12.06
C VAL A 303 13.04 -8.99 -12.70
N LEU A 304 12.37 -8.05 -12.02
CA LEU A 304 12.43 -6.60 -12.27
C LEU A 304 13.45 -5.96 -11.30
N LEU A 305 14.42 -5.22 -11.84
CA LEU A 305 15.50 -4.58 -11.07
C LEU A 305 15.47 -3.07 -11.22
N GLU A 306 15.73 -2.31 -10.17
CA GLU A 306 15.46 -0.86 -10.11
C GLU A 306 13.96 -0.57 -10.12
N SER A 307 13.26 -1.08 -9.09
CA SER A 307 11.89 -0.65 -8.83
C SER A 307 11.89 0.82 -8.38
N PHE A 308 11.85 1.72 -9.36
CA PHE A 308 11.35 3.08 -9.16
C PHE A 308 9.94 2.98 -8.58
N PRO A 309 9.53 3.83 -7.63
CA PRO A 309 8.22 3.76 -6.97
C PRO A 309 7.02 3.68 -7.95
N SER A 310 7.23 4.13 -9.18
CA SER A 310 6.27 4.24 -10.29
C SER A 310 5.97 2.95 -11.06
N ILE A 311 6.82 1.94 -10.96
CA ILE A 311 6.53 0.63 -11.57
C ILE A 311 5.45 -0.12 -10.75
N ASN A 312 5.38 0.13 -9.45
CA ASN A 312 4.49 -0.59 -8.53
C ASN A 312 3.04 -0.05 -8.50
N THR A 313 2.75 1.06 -9.18
CA THR A 313 1.46 1.76 -9.09
C THR A 313 0.58 1.62 -10.34
N ARG A 314 1.05 0.94 -11.39
CA ARG A 314 0.22 0.62 -12.56
C ARG A 314 -0.45 -0.74 -12.39
N SER A 315 -1.56 -0.76 -11.65
CA SER A 315 -2.60 -1.78 -11.76
C SER A 315 -3.94 -1.12 -12.05
#